data_AF-A0A517PKI4-F1
#
_entry.id   AF-A0A517PKI4-F1
#
_cell.length_a   1.000
_cell.length_b   1.000
_cell.length_c   1.000
_cell.angle_alpha   90.00
_cell.angle_beta   90.00
_cell.angle_gamma   90.00
#
_symmetry.space_group_name_H-M   'P 1'
#
loop_
_entity.id
_entity.type
_entity.pdbx_description
1 polymer ?
#
loop_
_entity_poly.entity_id
_entity_poly.type
_entity_poly.pdbx_seq_one_letter_code
_entity_poly.pdbx_strand_id
1 'polypeptide(L)' 'MPLKKGEKYRCPDSKCGCEIKVTQGAAPDCGGNENPHCCCGKEMVRVEG' A
#
# COMPACT_ATOMS: atom_id res chain seq x y z
N MET A 1 -10.57 0.05 -3.57
CA MET A 1 -10.66 0.85 -2.36
C MET A 1 -9.56 1.89 -2.51
N PRO A 2 -9.91 3.16 -2.67
CA PRO A 2 -8.91 4.20 -2.87
C PRO A 2 -7.97 4.23 -1.67
N LEU A 3 -6.66 4.29 -1.94
CA LEU A 3 -5.64 4.46 -0.91
C LEU A 3 -5.94 5.71 -0.09
N LYS A 4 -5.89 5.61 1.24
CA LYS A 4 -6.19 6.72 2.15
C LYS A 4 -4.90 7.27 2.73
N LYS A 5 -4.82 8.59 2.82
CA LYS A 5 -3.70 9.29 3.47
C LYS A 5 -3.52 8.74 4.89
N GLY A 6 -2.28 8.38 5.22
CA GLY A 6 -1.89 7.82 6.51
C GLY A 6 -1.79 6.29 6.54
N GLU A 7 -2.41 5.57 5.58
CA GLU A 7 -2.27 4.12 5.52
C GLU A 7 -0.81 3.70 5.31
N LYS A 8 -0.41 2.61 5.97
CA LYS A 8 0.89 1.97 5.79
C LYS A 8 0.69 0.61 5.14
N TYR A 9 1.61 0.26 4.25
CA TYR A 9 1.65 -1.02 3.57
C TYR A 9 3.04 -1.61 3.69
N ARG A 10 3.12 -2.91 3.94
CA ARG A 10 4.39 -3.63 4.06
C ARG A 10 4.42 -4.82 3.12
N CYS A 11 5.58 -5.06 2.52
CA CYS A 11 5.83 -6.26 1.76
C CYS A 11 5.71 -7.49 2.68
N PRO A 12 4.95 -8.53 2.29
CA PRO A 12 4.80 -9.74 3.10
C PRO A 12 6.07 -10.59 3.14
N ASP A 13 7.02 -10.36 2.22
CA ASP A 13 8.31 -11.03 2.22
C ASP A 13 9.25 -10.38 3.23
N SER A 14 9.57 -11.11 4.29
CA SER A 14 10.45 -10.64 5.37
C SER A 14 11.89 -10.35 4.93
N LYS A 15 12.36 -10.95 3.83
CA LYS A 15 13.68 -10.64 3.27
C LYS A 15 13.70 -9.29 2.54
N CYS A 16 12.57 -8.88 1.97
CA CYS A 16 12.43 -7.58 1.32
C CYS A 16 12.04 -6.51 2.35
N GLY A 17 10.94 -6.72 3.07
CA GLY A 17 10.53 -5.90 4.21
C GLY A 17 10.15 -4.46 3.89
N CYS A 18 10.12 -4.03 2.62
CA CYS A 18 9.79 -2.67 2.23
C CYS A 18 8.45 -2.22 2.83
N GLU A 19 8.42 -1.00 3.35
CA GLU A 19 7.24 -0.33 3.87
C GLU A 19 7.03 0.98 3.11
N ILE A 20 5.77 1.29 2.82
CA ILE A 20 5.36 2.58 2.28
C ILE A 20 4.26 3.19 3.14
N LYS A 21 4.22 4.52 3.17
CA LYS A 21 3.14 5.30 3.79
C LYS A 21 2.48 6.16 2.74
N VAL A 22 1.16 6.11 2.68
CA VAL A 22 0.37 6.96 1.79
C VAL A 22 0.40 8.40 2.33
N THR A 23 1.18 9.27 1.70
CA THR A 23 1.27 10.70 2.07
C THR A 23 0.17 11.54 1.42
N GLN A 24 -0.40 11.04 0.32
CA GLN A 24 -1.53 11.60 -0.40
C GLN A 24 -2.48 10.47 -0.80
N GLY A 25 -3.74 10.55 -0.37
CA GLY A 25 -4.76 9.56 -0.74
C GLY A 25 -5.28 9.77 -2.17
N ALA A 26 -5.89 8.74 -2.73
CA ALA A 26 -6.63 8.85 -3.98
C ALA A 26 -7.95 9.60 -3.77
N ALA A 27 -8.49 10.17 -4.86
CA ALA A 27 -9.78 10.84 -4.82
C ALA A 27 -10.91 9.87 -4.39
N PRO A 28 -11.96 10.33 -3.68
CA PRO A 28 -13.03 9.47 -3.17
C PRO A 28 -13.81 8.71 -4.26
N ASP A 29 -13.87 9.28 -5.46
CA ASP A 29 -14.53 8.76 -6.66
C ASP A 29 -13.62 7.90 -7.54
N CYS A 30 -12.37 7.68 -7.13
CA CYS A 30 -11.45 6.81 -7.83
C CYS A 30 -11.93 5.34 -7.74
N GLY A 31 -12.21 4.73 -8.90
CA GLY A 31 -12.64 3.33 -9.03
C GLY A 31 -11.53 2.28 -8.81
N GLY A 32 -10.29 2.73 -8.55
CA GLY A 32 -9.15 1.83 -8.33
C GLY A 32 -9.35 0.91 -7.11
N ASN A 33 -9.04 -0.37 -7.27
CA ASN A 33 -9.11 -1.36 -6.20
C ASN A 33 -7.84 -2.21 -6.02
N GLU A 34 -6.75 -1.80 -6.67
CA GLU A 34 -5.48 -2.50 -6.57
C GLU A 34 -4.69 -2.03 -5.34
N ASN A 35 -4.06 -2.98 -4.66
CA ASN A 35 -3.10 -2.68 -3.62
C ASN A 35 -1.75 -2.28 -4.24
N PRO A 36 -0.89 -1.55 -3.51
CA PRO A 36 0.46 -1.25 -3.96
C PRO A 36 1.27 -2.53 -4.17
N HIS A 37 2.10 -2.56 -5.22
CA HIS A 37 3.06 -3.62 -5.44
C HIS A 37 4.44 -3.24 -4.94
N CYS A 38 5.09 -4.17 -4.25
CA CYS A 38 6.46 -4.02 -3.80
C CYS A 38 7.44 -4.11 -4.99
N CYS A 39 8.64 -3.55 -4.83
CA CYS A 39 9.72 -3.69 -5.81
C CYS A 39 10.08 -5.15 -6.13
N CYS A 40 9.76 -6.10 -5.24
CA CYS A 40 9.93 -7.53 -5.48
C CYS A 40 8.75 -8.19 -6.22
N GLY A 41 7.81 -7.41 -6.75
CA GLY A 41 6.64 -7.87 -7.52
C GLY A 41 5.49 -8.45 -6.69
N LYS A 42 5.61 -8.48 -5.36
CA LYS A 42 4.53 -8.96 -4.48
C LYS A 42 3.55 -7.85 -4.14
N GLU A 43 2.28 -8.19 -4.07
CA GLU A 43 1.26 -7.30 -3.50
C GLU A 43 1.58 -7.00 -2.02
N MET A 44 1.48 -5.73 -1.64
CA MET A 44 1.77 -5.28 -0.28
C MET A 44 0.52 -5.40 0.60
N VAL A 45 0.73 -5.73 1.87
CA VAL A 45 -0.35 -5.89 2.85
C VAL A 45 -0.45 -4.62 3.69
N ARG A 46 -1.68 -4.12 3.89
CA ARG A 46 -1.91 -3.00 4.82
C ARG A 46 -1.51 -3.41 6.24
N VAL A 47 -0.76 -2.56 6.92
CA VAL A 47 -0.39 -2.75 8.33
C VAL A 47 -0.94 -1.59 9.17
N GLU A 48 -1.33 -1.88 10.40
CA GLU A 48 -1.66 -0.85 11.38
C GLU A 48 -0.36 -0.18 11.85
N GLY A 49 -0.38 1.14 11.95
CA GLY A 49 0.80 1.99 12.01
C GLY A 49 0.78 2.97 13.15
#